data_AF-A0AAV2YWG9-F1
#
_entry.id   AF-A0AAV2YWG9-F1
#
_cell.length_a   1.000
_cell.length_b   1.000
_cell.length_c   1.000
_cell.angle_alpha   90.00
_cell.angle_beta   90.00
_cell.angle_gamma   90.00
#
_symmetry.space_group_name_H-M   'P 1'
#
loop_
_entity.id
_entity.type
_entity.pdbx_description
1 polymer ?
#
loop_
_entity_poly.entity_id
_entity_poly.type
_entity_poly.pdbx_seq_one_letter_code
_entity_poly.pdbx_strand_id
1 'polypeptide(L)'
;MVKIKQYEVADRSQLLAYETLWMSKFKKTRVNKVPAFSPMKIQRRKEAQKKYWEANKEAMIEKNKTYNATNKDRLIEQFQCDCGGKYQRRGKTYHFKTKKHIQWALSH
;
A
#
# COMPACT_ATOMS: atom_id res chain seq x y z
N MET A 1 -5.31 -25.44 -13.79
CA MET A 1 -3.95 -25.15 -13.31
C MET A 1 -3.19 -26.47 -13.25
N VAL A 2 -2.05 -26.60 -13.95
CA VAL A 2 -1.31 -27.88 -14.02
C VAL A 2 -0.32 -27.96 -12.87
N LYS A 3 -0.45 -29.00 -12.04
CA LYS A 3 0.44 -29.24 -10.90
C LYS A 3 1.74 -29.88 -11.39
N ILE A 4 2.83 -29.12 -11.37
CA ILE A 4 4.13 -29.57 -11.91
C ILE A 4 4.91 -30.37 -10.85
N LYS A 5 4.98 -29.87 -9.61
CA LYS A 5 5.71 -30.52 -8.51
C LYS A 5 5.23 -30.00 -7.15
N GLN A 6 5.33 -30.84 -6.12
CA GLN A 6 5.08 -30.47 -4.72
C GLN A 6 6.40 -30.35 -3.97
N TYR A 7 6.46 -29.37 -3.06
CA TYR A 7 7.61 -29.11 -2.20
C TYR A 7 7.09 -28.91 -0.78
N GLU A 8 7.71 -29.56 0.19
CA GLU A 8 7.55 -29.22 1.59
C GLU A 8 8.44 -28.01 1.88
N VAL A 9 7.83 -26.91 2.32
CA VAL A 9 8.49 -25.63 2.55
C VAL A 9 8.00 -25.04 3.87
N ALA A 10 8.88 -24.36 4.58
CA ALA A 10 8.54 -23.70 5.85
C ALA A 10 7.75 -22.41 5.62
N ASP A 11 7.97 -21.71 4.51
CA ASP A 11 7.29 -20.46 4.18
C ASP A 11 7.12 -20.22 2.68
N ARG A 12 6.30 -19.22 2.34
CA ARG A 12 6.02 -18.84 0.94
C ARG A 12 7.25 -18.32 0.20
N SER A 13 8.21 -17.70 0.89
CA SER A 13 9.44 -17.18 0.27
C SER A 13 10.33 -18.32 -0.21
N GLN A 14 10.40 -19.42 0.54
CA GLN A 14 11.10 -20.64 0.12
C GLN A 14 10.46 -21.23 -1.14
N LEU A 15 9.12 -21.29 -1.21
CA LEU A 15 8.42 -21.72 -2.42
C LEU A 15 8.77 -20.86 -3.64
N LEU A 16 8.73 -19.53 -3.49
CA LEU A 16 9.07 -18.58 -4.55
C LEU A 16 10.53 -18.69 -5.00
N ALA A 17 11.44 -19.03 -4.08
CA ALA A 17 12.84 -19.31 -4.40
C ALA A 17 12.97 -20.57 -5.28
N TYR A 18 12.27 -21.65 -4.93
CA TYR A 18 12.23 -22.88 -5.75
C TYR A 18 11.62 -22.63 -7.13
N GLU A 19 10.51 -21.90 -7.21
CA GLU A 19 9.90 -21.50 -8.49
C GLU A 19 10.89 -20.69 -9.33
N THR A 20 11.62 -19.76 -8.72
CA THR A 20 12.62 -18.94 -9.42
C THR A 20 13.77 -19.78 -9.96
N LEU A 21 14.27 -20.75 -9.18
CA LEU A 21 15.31 -21.69 -9.60
C LEU A 21 14.82 -22.56 -10.75
N TRP A 22 13.58 -23.07 -10.68
CA TRP A 22 12.97 -23.84 -11.75
C TRP A 22 12.84 -23.03 -13.04
N MET A 23 12.35 -21.80 -12.96
CA MET A 23 12.24 -20.87 -14.09
C MET A 23 13.61 -20.43 -14.64
N SER A 24 14.67 -20.51 -13.85
CA SER A 24 16.04 -20.25 -14.30
C SER A 24 16.55 -21.33 -15.26
N LYS A 25 16.09 -22.58 -15.11
CA LYS A 25 16.44 -23.68 -16.04
C LYS A 25 16.00 -23.38 -17.48
N PHE A 26 14.88 -22.68 -17.63
CA PHE A 26 14.31 -22.29 -18.92
C PHE A 26 14.69 -20.86 -19.32
N LYS A 27 15.75 -20.28 -18.74
CA LYS A 27 16.11 -18.86 -18.94
C LYS A 27 16.27 -18.47 -20.41
N LYS A 28 16.73 -19.39 -21.27
CA LYS A 28 16.93 -19.15 -22.71
C LYS A 28 15.62 -19.16 -23.52
N THR A 29 14.63 -19.93 -23.08
CA THR A 29 13.37 -20.18 -23.82
C THR A 29 12.16 -19.48 -23.21
N ARG A 30 12.25 -18.98 -21.98
CA ARG A 30 11.15 -18.29 -21.30
C ARG A 30 10.79 -16.96 -21.98
N VAL A 31 9.49 -16.76 -22.21
CA VAL A 31 8.93 -15.52 -22.78
C VAL A 31 9.13 -14.33 -21.83
N ASN A 32 8.83 -14.51 -20.54
CA ASN A 32 9.02 -13.46 -19.55
C ASN A 32 10.47 -13.42 -19.07
N LYS A 33 11.25 -12.43 -19.55
CA LYS A 33 12.67 -12.24 -19.20
C LYS A 33 12.88 -11.69 -17.78
N VAL A 34 11.86 -11.11 -17.16
CA VAL A 34 11.95 -10.54 -15.81
C VAL A 34 11.56 -11.60 -14.78
N PRO A 35 12.41 -11.91 -13.78
CA PRO A 35 12.02 -12.80 -12.70
C PRO A 35 10.97 -12.11 -11.81
N ALA A 36 9.84 -12.77 -11.59
CA ALA A 36 8.75 -12.27 -10.74
C ALA A 36 9.19 -12.09 -9.28
N PHE A 37 10.06 -12.97 -8.80
CA PHE A 37 10.64 -12.93 -7.47
C PHE A 37 12.17 -12.83 -7.55
N SER A 38 12.74 -11.87 -6.82
CA SER A 38 14.19 -11.68 -6.75
C SER A 38 14.56 -11.23 -5.33
N PRO A 39 14.93 -12.18 -4.44
CA PRO A 39 15.26 -11.89 -3.04
C PRO A 39 16.26 -10.75 -2.88
N MET A 40 17.34 -10.79 -3.65
CA MET A 40 18.39 -9.77 -3.62
C MET A 40 17.93 -8.37 -4.04
N LYS A 41 16.99 -8.26 -5.00
CA LYS A 41 16.42 -6.97 -5.39
C LYS A 41 15.40 -6.45 -4.37
N ILE A 42 14.68 -7.36 -3.70
CA ILE A 42 13.75 -7.00 -2.63
C ILE A 42 14.55 -6.49 -1.42
N GLN A 43 15.60 -7.21 -1.03
CA GLN A 43 16.46 -6.85 0.10
C GLN A 43 17.12 -5.48 -0.11
N ARG A 44 17.74 -5.25 -1.28
CA ARG A 44 18.33 -3.94 -1.61
C ARG A 44 17.32 -2.80 -1.55
N ARG A 45 16.08 -3.02 -2.01
CA ARG A 45 15.00 -2.02 -1.93
C ARG A 45 14.63 -1.71 -0.48
N LYS A 46 14.52 -2.73 0.37
CA LYS A 46 14.25 -2.56 1.81
C LYS A 46 15.37 -1.76 2.49
N GLU A 47 16.62 -2.07 2.21
CA GLU A 47 17.78 -1.36 2.78
C GLU A 47 17.83 0.11 2.31
N ALA A 48 17.61 0.36 1.02
CA ALA A 48 17.55 1.71 0.47
C ALA A 48 16.41 2.52 1.12
N GLN A 49 15.22 1.93 1.26
CA GLN A 49 14.08 2.55 1.92
C GLN A 49 14.36 2.86 3.39
N LYS A 50 15.01 1.93 4.10
CA LYS A 50 15.41 2.13 5.50
C LYS A 50 16.39 3.30 5.63
N LYS A 51 17.45 3.32 4.82
CA LYS A 51 18.44 4.41 4.81
C LYS A 51 17.78 5.76 4.50
N TYR A 52 16.90 5.80 3.50
CA TYR A 52 16.16 7.01 3.16
C TYR A 52 15.30 7.48 4.34
N TRP A 53 14.56 6.57 4.98
CA TRP A 53 13.75 6.91 6.14
C TRP A 53 14.60 7.43 7.30
N GLU A 54 15.69 6.74 7.65
CA GLU A 54 16.59 7.14 8.73
C GLU A 54 17.20 8.53 8.49
N ALA A 55 17.62 8.83 7.27
CA ALA A 55 18.20 10.11 6.91
C ALA A 55 17.18 11.27 6.90
N ASN A 56 15.89 10.97 6.67
CA ASN A 56 14.85 12.00 6.48
C ASN A 56 13.79 12.04 7.57
N LYS A 57 13.83 11.12 8.55
CA LYS A 57 12.78 10.97 9.57
C LYS A 57 12.56 12.26 10.35
N GLU A 58 13.63 12.97 10.72
CA GLU A 58 13.54 14.18 11.53
C GLU A 58 12.92 15.34 10.74
N ALA A 59 13.39 15.56 9.51
CA ALA A 59 12.81 16.55 8.61
C ALA A 59 11.32 16.27 8.31
N MET A 60 10.95 14.99 8.16
CA MET A 60 9.56 14.59 7.95
C MET A 60 8.70 14.82 9.20
N ILE A 61 9.21 14.48 10.39
CA ILE A 61 8.52 14.73 11.66
C ILE A 61 8.31 16.23 11.84
N GLU A 62 9.33 17.05 11.60
CA GLU A 62 9.24 18.49 11.76
C GLU A 62 8.23 19.10 10.79
N LYS A 63 8.31 18.72 9.50
CA LYS A 63 7.33 19.14 8.50
C LYS A 63 5.89 18.79 8.89
N ASN A 64 5.68 17.59 9.45
CA ASN A 64 4.37 17.16 9.94
C ASN A 64 3.91 17.98 11.15
N LYS A 65 4.81 18.29 12.10
CA LYS A 65 4.51 19.18 13.23
C LYS A 65 4.10 20.56 12.74
N THR A 66 4.88 21.17 11.85
CA THR A 66 4.58 22.50 11.30
C THR A 66 3.25 22.51 10.55
N TYR A 67 2.96 21.47 9.77
CA TYR A 67 1.69 21.34 9.06
C TYR A 67 0.51 21.24 10.04
N ASN A 68 0.63 20.39 11.07
CA ASN A 68 -0.42 20.22 12.08
C ASN A 68 -0.64 21.48 12.92
N ALA A 69 0.42 22.22 13.27
CA ALA A 69 0.31 23.47 14.01
C ALA A 69 -0.39 24.57 13.19
N THR A 70 0.00 24.73 11.93
CA THR A 70 -0.55 25.76 11.04
C THR A 70 -1.96 25.45 10.53
N ASN A 71 -2.32 24.18 10.41
CA ASN A 71 -3.62 23.74 9.88
C ASN A 71 -4.54 23.18 10.96
N LYS A 72 -4.26 23.42 12.25
CA LYS A 72 -4.98 22.82 13.37
C LYS A 72 -6.50 23.02 13.25
N ASP A 73 -6.93 24.25 12.94
CA ASP A 73 -8.35 24.61 12.84
C ASP A 73 -9.02 23.95 11.63
N ARG A 74 -8.31 23.89 10.49
CA ARG A 74 -8.78 23.20 9.29
C ARG A 74 -8.87 21.67 9.47
N LEU A 75 -8.02 21.09 10.32
CA LEU A 75 -8.02 19.65 10.61
C LEU A 75 -9.23 19.23 11.45
N ILE A 76 -9.73 20.12 12.32
CA ILE A 76 -10.91 19.89 13.16
C ILE A 76 -12.21 20.41 12.55
N GLU A 77 -12.12 21.17 11.46
CA GLU A 77 -13.26 21.74 10.74
C GLU A 77 -14.31 20.66 10.42
N GLN A 78 -15.55 20.94 10.80
CA GLN A 78 -16.70 20.11 10.48
C GLN A 78 -17.38 20.65 9.24
N PHE A 79 -17.85 19.75 8.38
CA PHE A 79 -18.73 20.11 7.28
C PHE A 79 -20.10 19.50 7.54
N GLN A 80 -21.13 20.29 7.25
CA GLN A 80 -22.50 19.84 7.18
C GLN A 80 -22.71 19.23 5.79
N CYS A 81 -23.24 18.01 5.74
CA CYS A 81 -23.69 17.39 4.51
C CYS A 81 -25.18 17.68 4.30
N ASP A 82 -25.60 17.81 3.04
CA ASP A 82 -26.99 18.01 2.64
C ASP A 82 -27.91 16.85 3.08
N CYS A 83 -27.33 15.67 3.29
CA CYS A 83 -28.02 14.54 3.90
C CYS A 83 -28.33 14.73 5.40
N GLY A 84 -28.07 15.92 5.96
CA GLY A 84 -28.31 16.28 7.36
C GLY A 84 -27.21 15.89 8.35
N GLY A 85 -26.18 15.16 7.93
CA GLY A 85 -25.11 14.68 8.80
C GLY A 85 -23.96 15.68 9.00
N LYS A 86 -23.41 15.74 10.23
CA LYS A 86 -22.21 16.52 10.58
C LYS A 86 -20.99 15.61 10.62
N TYR A 87 -19.97 15.91 9.82
CA TYR A 87 -18.76 15.10 9.75
C TYR A 87 -17.51 15.98 9.73
N GLN A 88 -16.38 15.43 10.17
CA GLN A 88 -15.09 16.10 10.01
C GLN A 88 -14.74 16.21 8.52
N ARG A 89 -14.13 17.33 8.12
CA ARG A 89 -13.74 17.59 6.72
C ARG A 89 -12.84 16.51 6.14
N ARG A 90 -11.90 15.97 6.93
CA ARG A 90 -11.05 14.83 6.56
C ARG A 90 -11.83 13.54 6.25
N GLY A 91 -13.01 13.39 6.85
CA GLY A 91 -13.90 12.23 6.69
C GLY A 91 -14.86 12.34 5.51
N LYS A 92 -14.86 13.47 4.77
CA LYS A 92 -15.82 13.75 3.69
C LYS A 92 -15.87 12.64 2.63
N THR A 93 -14.71 12.21 2.14
CA THR A 93 -14.61 11.17 1.13
C THR A 93 -15.16 9.83 1.60
N TYR A 94 -14.96 9.49 2.88
CA TYR A 94 -15.47 8.25 3.46
C TYR A 94 -16.98 8.33 3.65
N HIS A 95 -17.48 9.47 4.15
CA HIS A 95 -18.90 9.71 4.34
C HIS A 95 -19.68 9.47 3.03
N PHE A 96 -19.22 10.03 1.91
CA PHE A 96 -19.87 9.86 0.61
C PHE A 96 -19.88 8.42 0.09
N LYS A 97 -18.94 7.59 0.54
CA LYS A 97 -18.88 6.16 0.19
C LYS A 97 -19.72 5.28 1.13
N THR A 98 -20.32 5.85 2.18
CA THR A 98 -21.16 5.07 3.08
C THR A 98 -22.46 4.67 2.39
N LYS A 99 -22.96 3.47 2.68
CA LYS A 99 -24.26 2.99 2.17
C LYS A 99 -25.40 3.96 2.49
N LYS A 100 -25.37 4.60 3.66
CA LYS A 100 -26.38 5.58 4.09
C LYS A 100 -26.41 6.80 3.17
N HIS A 101 -25.24 7.38 2.85
CA HIS A 101 -25.18 8.55 1.97
C HIS A 101 -25.53 8.17 0.52
N ILE A 102 -25.06 7.02 0.04
CA ILE A 102 -25.41 6.51 -1.29
C ILE A 102 -26.92 6.31 -1.42
N GLN A 103 -27.57 5.70 -0.42
CA GLN A 103 -29.02 5.50 -0.41
C GLN A 103 -29.77 6.84 -0.39
N TRP A 104 -29.34 7.80 0.42
CA TRP A 104 -29.93 9.14 0.44
C TRP A 104 -29.81 9.84 -0.92
N ALA A 105 -28.63 9.76 -1.56
CA ALA A 105 -28.35 10.37 -2.86
C ALA A 105 -29.05 9.68 -4.05
N LEU A 106 -29.58 8.47 -3.86
CA LEU A 106 -30.43 7.80 -4.85
C LEU A 106 -31.92 8.12 -4.68
N SER A 107 -32.30 8.66 -3.52
CA SER A 107 -33.68 9.02 -3.19
C SER A 107 -33.99 10.51 -3.39
N HIS A 108 -33.02 11.32 -3.84
CA HIS A 108 -33.12 12.74 -4.17
C HIS A 108 -32.41 13.00 -5.51
#